data_AF-A0A1Z5SI30-F1
#
_entry.id   AF-A0A1Z5SI30-F1
#
_cell.length_a   1.000
_cell.length_b   1.000
_cell.length_c   1.000
_cell.angle_alpha   90.00
_cell.angle_beta   90.00
_cell.angle_gamma   90.00
#
_symmetry.space_group_name_H-M   'P 1'
#
loop_
_entity.id
_entity.type
_entity.pdbx_description
1 polymer ?
#
loop_
_entity_poly.entity_id
_entity_poly.type
_entity_poly.pdbx_seq_one_letter_code
_entity_poly.pdbx_strand_id
1 'polypeptide(L)'
;MSRADVYARTDNSPVCFPADILEDISDQMYKEGNPKYIWVDLIRDGYISNSDGISYHVYLYLHSTENGGNITIPREKQIAYIEKWKQFIISIKEPVSEHGTYSLHREGGIVCADLTNEQADFRKTTKRELYFLDLNNRGELRFLEAFLNDKLLPADVPLNLSFSNKGYYVNGKRMSAEHAEKYAAICLEEFGTDYKGRNEKMEKGPLPENTLGKQIAALKTAINATEQ
;
A
#
# COMPACT_ATOMS: atom_id res chain seq x y z
N MET A 1 33.79 -8.94 22.77
CA MET A 1 33.39 -8.16 21.58
C MET A 1 31.90 -8.37 21.38
N SER A 2 31.11 -7.31 21.46
CA SER A 2 29.65 -7.41 21.47
C SER A 2 29.11 -7.50 20.04
N ARG A 3 27.94 -8.13 19.86
CA ARG A 3 27.22 -8.25 18.58
C ARG A 3 26.80 -6.90 17.96
N ALA A 4 27.12 -5.77 18.59
CA ALA A 4 26.78 -4.43 18.13
C ALA A 4 27.84 -3.79 17.20
N ASP A 5 29.02 -4.39 17.06
CA ASP A 5 30.14 -3.79 16.32
C ASP A 5 30.26 -4.24 14.84
N VAL A 6 29.20 -4.81 14.23
CA VAL A 6 29.26 -5.40 12.87
C VAL A 6 28.49 -4.61 11.81
N TYR A 7 27.65 -3.63 12.16
CA TYR A 7 26.82 -2.89 11.17
C TYR A 7 27.06 -1.38 11.08
N ALA A 8 28.17 -0.88 11.63
CA ALA A 8 28.59 0.49 11.42
C ALA A 8 29.73 0.55 10.38
N ARG A 9 29.45 0.12 9.15
CA ARG A 9 30.12 0.72 7.98
C ARG A 9 29.17 1.79 7.49
N THR A 10 29.47 3.03 7.86
CA THR A 10 29.04 4.22 7.13
C THR A 10 29.58 4.10 5.72
N ASP A 11 28.86 3.38 4.86
CA ASP A 11 29.10 3.39 3.44
C ASP A 11 28.55 4.73 2.92
N ASN A 12 29.36 5.77 3.02
CA ASN A 12 29.13 7.06 2.37
C ASN A 12 29.28 6.95 0.83
N SER A 13 29.06 5.76 0.25
CA SER A 13 29.10 5.61 -1.19
C SER A 13 27.98 6.46 -1.78
N PRO A 14 28.30 7.34 -2.75
CA PRO A 14 27.27 8.01 -3.53
C PRO A 14 26.37 6.92 -4.13
N VAL A 15 25.10 7.27 -4.36
CA VAL A 15 24.14 6.52 -5.19
C VAL A 15 24.84 5.39 -5.95
N CYS A 16 24.64 4.12 -5.52
CA CYS A 16 25.42 2.96 -6.00
C CYS A 16 25.41 2.78 -7.53
N PHE A 17 24.59 3.54 -8.24
CA PHE A 17 24.33 3.44 -9.66
C PHE A 17 24.33 4.84 -10.29
N PRO A 18 24.88 4.98 -11.51
CA PRO A 18 24.66 6.14 -12.36
C PRO A 18 23.17 6.54 -12.45
N ALA A 19 22.90 7.84 -12.56
CA ALA A 19 21.55 8.38 -12.52
C ALA A 19 20.65 7.87 -13.66
N ASP A 20 21.23 7.61 -14.83
CA ASP A 20 20.60 6.97 -15.99
C ASP A 20 20.13 5.55 -15.69
N ILE A 21 20.93 4.76 -14.98
CA ILE A 21 20.52 3.40 -14.57
C ILE A 21 19.30 3.46 -13.63
N LEU A 22 19.29 4.40 -12.69
CA LEU A 22 18.15 4.56 -11.78
C LEU A 22 16.91 5.09 -12.48
N GLU A 23 17.07 5.95 -13.48
CA GLU A 23 15.99 6.40 -14.34
C GLU A 23 15.35 5.23 -15.09
N ASP A 24 16.16 4.39 -15.73
CA ASP A 24 15.68 3.19 -16.44
C ASP A 24 14.94 2.22 -15.50
N ILE A 25 15.49 1.98 -14.31
CA ILE A 25 14.86 1.13 -13.28
C ILE A 25 13.52 1.72 -12.83
N SER A 26 13.48 3.01 -12.53
CA SER A 26 12.27 3.71 -12.10
C SER A 26 11.19 3.64 -13.17
N ASP A 27 11.54 3.91 -14.43
CA ASP A 27 10.63 3.88 -15.56
C ASP A 27 10.09 2.48 -15.84
N GLN A 28 10.94 1.45 -15.74
CA GLN A 28 10.50 0.06 -15.86
C GLN A 28 9.50 -0.28 -14.76
N MET A 29 9.83 0.00 -13.49
CA MET A 29 8.96 -0.26 -12.35
C MET A 29 7.63 0.50 -12.47
N TYR A 30 7.65 1.74 -12.94
CA TYR A 30 6.45 2.53 -13.22
C TYR A 30 5.56 1.83 -14.26
N LYS A 31 6.13 1.40 -15.39
CA LYS A 31 5.40 0.71 -16.48
C LYS A 31 4.84 -0.64 -16.03
N GLU A 32 5.50 -1.32 -15.11
CA GLU A 32 5.07 -2.58 -14.51
C GLU A 32 4.01 -2.40 -13.42
N GLY A 33 3.64 -1.17 -13.07
CA GLY A 33 2.68 -0.89 -11.99
C GLY A 33 3.26 -1.16 -10.60
N ASN A 34 4.59 -1.07 -10.43
CA ASN A 34 5.25 -1.23 -9.14
C ASN A 34 5.39 0.13 -8.43
N PRO A 35 4.62 0.40 -7.35
CA PRO A 35 4.61 1.70 -6.69
C PRO A 35 5.95 2.04 -6.02
N LYS A 36 6.85 1.07 -5.87
CA LYS A 36 8.18 1.31 -5.30
C LYS A 36 9.12 2.10 -6.22
N TYR A 37 8.74 2.38 -7.47
CA TYR A 37 9.50 3.26 -8.38
C TYR A 37 9.81 4.63 -7.75
N ILE A 38 8.90 5.16 -6.92
CA ILE A 38 9.05 6.46 -6.25
C ILE A 38 10.32 6.50 -5.38
N TRP A 39 10.70 5.36 -4.79
CA TRP A 39 11.91 5.25 -3.97
C TRP A 39 13.17 5.30 -4.83
N VAL A 40 13.12 4.72 -6.03
CA VAL A 40 14.23 4.76 -6.98
C VAL A 40 14.48 6.19 -7.44
N ASP A 41 13.41 6.94 -7.73
CA ASP A 41 13.51 8.37 -8.03
C ASP A 41 14.10 9.17 -6.86
N LEU A 42 13.66 8.90 -5.63
CA LEU A 42 14.18 9.60 -4.44
C LEU A 42 15.67 9.31 -4.20
N ILE A 43 16.14 8.09 -4.48
CA ILE A 43 17.56 7.73 -4.47
C ILE A 43 18.32 8.47 -5.58
N ARG A 44 17.79 8.46 -6.80
CA ARG A 44 18.38 9.15 -7.97
C ARG A 44 18.55 10.64 -7.69
N ASP A 45 17.54 11.26 -7.10
CA ASP A 45 17.52 12.70 -6.81
C ASP A 45 18.28 13.05 -5.51
N GLY A 46 18.80 12.06 -4.79
CA GLY A 46 19.64 12.25 -3.60
C GLY A 46 18.87 12.62 -2.32
N TYR A 47 17.57 12.37 -2.25
CA TYR A 47 16.74 12.63 -1.06
C TYR A 47 16.83 11.54 0.00
N ILE A 48 17.23 10.34 -0.40
CA ILE A 48 17.48 9.21 0.49
C ILE A 48 18.78 8.51 0.08
N SER A 49 19.51 8.04 1.07
CA SER A 49 20.67 7.18 0.85
C SER A 49 20.28 5.70 0.83
N ASN A 50 21.18 4.86 0.33
CA ASN A 50 21.11 3.41 0.39
C ASN A 50 21.33 2.83 1.82
N SER A 51 21.87 3.64 2.73
CA SER A 51 22.23 3.27 4.11
C SER A 51 21.23 3.78 5.15
N ASP A 52 20.26 4.53 4.68
CA ASP A 52 19.20 5.13 5.45
C ASP A 52 18.31 3.99 6.02
N GLY A 53 18.46 3.73 7.33
CA GLY A 53 17.48 3.28 8.34
C GLY A 53 16.59 2.03 8.14
N ILE A 54 15.83 1.67 9.19
CA ILE A 54 15.00 0.45 9.26
C ILE A 54 13.55 0.69 8.76
N SER A 55 13.11 1.95 8.61
CA SER A 55 11.78 2.27 8.10
C SER A 55 11.74 3.69 7.54
N TYR A 56 11.24 3.82 6.31
CA TYR A 56 11.00 5.13 5.69
C TYR A 56 9.53 5.28 5.32
N HIS A 57 9.04 6.48 5.59
CA HIS A 57 7.70 6.91 5.30
C HIS A 57 7.81 8.14 4.41
N VAL A 58 7.34 8.02 3.18
CA VAL A 58 7.06 9.15 2.31
C VAL A 58 5.56 9.40 2.42
N TYR A 59 5.16 10.60 2.76
CA TYR A 59 3.76 10.99 2.63
C TYR A 59 3.64 11.99 1.48
N LEU A 60 2.79 11.67 0.50
CA LEU A 60 2.51 12.51 -0.68
C LEU A 60 1.02 12.84 -0.67
N TYR A 61 0.62 13.78 0.17
CA TYR A 61 -0.77 14.23 0.20
C TYR A 61 -1.01 15.24 -0.91
N LEU A 62 -2.00 15.01 -1.76
CA LEU A 62 -2.38 15.96 -2.82
C LEU A 62 -2.81 17.32 -2.25
N HIS A 63 -3.37 17.33 -1.04
CA HIS A 63 -3.94 18.52 -0.39
C HIS A 63 -2.99 19.17 0.64
N SER A 64 -1.88 18.51 0.98
CA SER A 64 -0.90 19.06 1.92
C SER A 64 0.51 18.66 1.52
N THR A 65 1.26 19.63 0.98
CA THR A 65 2.72 19.54 0.85
C THR A 65 3.43 19.81 2.18
N GLU A 66 2.70 19.86 3.31
CA GLU A 66 3.21 20.31 4.61
C GLU A 66 3.43 19.16 5.60
N ASN A 67 2.71 18.04 5.44
CA ASN A 67 2.84 16.89 6.34
C ASN A 67 3.98 16.01 5.87
N GLY A 68 5.19 16.39 6.25
CA GLY A 68 6.42 15.66 5.93
C GLY A 68 6.41 14.23 6.46
N GLY A 69 6.77 13.29 5.60
CA GLY A 69 7.32 12.01 6.04
C GLY A 69 8.65 12.21 6.76
N ASN A 70 9.33 11.12 7.09
CA ASN A 70 10.69 11.23 7.63
C ASN A 70 11.72 11.60 6.55
N ILE A 71 11.30 11.80 5.31
CA ILE A 71 12.10 12.26 4.18
C ILE A 71 11.77 13.71 3.89
N THR A 72 12.76 14.58 4.01
CA THR A 72 12.61 16.01 3.73
C THR A 72 12.88 16.28 2.25
N ILE A 73 11.82 16.56 1.49
CA ILE A 73 11.89 16.92 0.07
C ILE A 73 11.50 18.40 -0.05
N PRO A 74 12.21 19.24 -0.83
CA PRO A 74 11.80 20.62 -1.10
C PRO A 74 10.37 20.68 -1.68
N ARG A 75 9.58 21.69 -1.29
CA ARG A 75 8.16 21.82 -1.67
C ARG A 75 7.92 21.72 -3.20
N GLU A 76 8.73 22.40 -3.99
CA GLU A 76 8.62 22.35 -5.47
C GLU A 76 8.79 20.93 -6.01
N LYS A 77 9.67 20.14 -5.40
CA LYS A 77 9.95 18.76 -5.78
C LYS A 77 8.86 17.82 -5.28
N GLN A 78 8.30 18.07 -4.09
CA GLN A 78 7.13 17.34 -3.60
C GLN A 78 5.96 17.44 -4.58
N ILE A 79 5.68 18.63 -5.12
CA ILE A 79 4.62 18.81 -6.12
C ILE A 79 4.86 17.94 -7.36
N ALA A 80 6.11 17.86 -7.85
CA ALA A 80 6.45 17.00 -8.97
C ALA A 80 6.26 15.51 -8.66
N TYR A 81 6.65 15.06 -7.46
CA TYR A 81 6.42 13.68 -7.00
C TYR A 81 4.95 13.33 -6.84
N ILE A 82 4.15 14.26 -6.33
CA ILE A 82 2.70 14.14 -6.20
C ILE A 82 2.06 13.97 -7.58
N GLU A 83 2.44 14.79 -8.56
CA GLU A 83 1.91 14.67 -9.92
C GLU A 83 2.35 13.34 -10.55
N LYS A 84 3.62 12.95 -10.42
CA LYS A 84 4.10 11.64 -10.91
C LYS A 84 3.33 10.48 -10.27
N TRP A 85 3.00 10.57 -8.98
CA TRP A 85 2.20 9.56 -8.29
C TRP A 85 0.76 9.50 -8.78
N LYS A 86 0.13 10.65 -8.98
CA LYS A 86 -1.20 10.73 -9.58
C LYS A 86 -1.23 10.06 -10.95
N GLN A 87 -0.24 10.34 -11.80
CA GLN A 87 -0.12 9.71 -13.11
C GLN A 87 0.09 8.19 -13.00
N PHE A 88 0.87 7.72 -12.02
CA PHE A 88 1.02 6.30 -11.76
C PHE A 88 -0.32 5.64 -11.38
N ILE A 89 -1.07 6.23 -10.44
CA ILE A 89 -2.37 5.71 -9.99
C ILE A 89 -3.33 5.57 -11.18
N ILE A 90 -3.37 6.60 -12.03
CA ILE A 90 -4.16 6.57 -13.27
C ILE A 90 -3.67 5.46 -14.20
N SER A 91 -2.35 5.26 -14.34
CA SER A 91 -1.78 4.23 -15.22
C SER A 91 -2.15 2.80 -14.80
N ILE A 92 -2.32 2.56 -13.50
CA ILE A 92 -2.81 1.27 -12.96
C ILE A 92 -4.34 1.22 -12.84
N LYS A 93 -5.04 2.22 -13.39
CA LYS A 93 -6.50 2.36 -13.44
C LYS A 93 -7.18 2.42 -12.07
N GLU A 94 -6.48 2.86 -11.03
CA GLU A 94 -7.06 3.03 -9.69
C GLU A 94 -7.53 4.49 -9.52
N PRO A 95 -8.58 4.73 -8.71
CA PRO A 95 -9.03 6.09 -8.43
C PRO A 95 -7.97 6.86 -7.64
N VAL A 96 -7.74 8.10 -8.04
CA VAL A 96 -6.81 8.99 -7.35
C VAL A 96 -7.43 9.42 -6.02
N SER A 97 -6.89 8.90 -4.92
CA SER A 97 -7.21 9.37 -3.57
C SER A 97 -6.50 10.69 -3.29
N GLU A 98 -7.21 11.62 -2.65
CA GLU A 98 -6.70 12.89 -2.10
C GLU A 98 -5.52 12.68 -1.11
N HIS A 99 -5.39 11.48 -0.56
CA HIS A 99 -4.38 11.12 0.42
C HIS A 99 -3.52 9.98 -0.10
N GLY A 100 -2.35 10.30 -0.66
CA GLY A 100 -1.32 9.33 -0.99
C GLY A 100 -0.36 9.15 0.18
N THR A 101 -0.25 7.93 0.70
CA THR A 101 0.80 7.61 1.68
C THR A 101 1.64 6.48 1.15
N TYR A 102 2.94 6.54 1.44
CA TYR A 102 3.91 5.53 1.07
C TYR A 102 4.69 5.11 2.29
N SER A 103 4.37 3.93 2.79
CA SER A 103 5.17 3.30 3.83
C SER A 103 5.94 2.14 3.23
N LEU A 104 7.27 2.18 3.32
CA LEU A 104 8.09 0.99 3.09
C LEU A 104 8.71 0.56 4.42
N HIS A 105 8.12 -0.48 4.99
CA HIS A 105 8.72 -1.19 6.11
C HIS A 105 9.74 -2.17 5.55
N ARG A 106 11.03 -1.85 5.65
CA ARG A 106 12.07 -2.79 5.32
C ARG A 106 13.01 -2.98 6.49
N GLU A 107 12.93 -4.15 7.12
CA GLU A 107 13.95 -4.63 8.05
C GLU A 107 15.32 -4.60 7.34
N GLY A 108 16.09 -3.52 7.53
CA GLY A 108 17.43 -3.35 6.95
C GLY A 108 17.62 -2.28 5.86
N GLY A 109 16.62 -1.43 5.57
CA GLY A 109 16.76 -0.33 4.60
C GLY A 109 16.78 -0.78 3.13
N ILE A 110 16.88 0.15 2.18
CA ILE A 110 16.90 -0.19 0.75
C ILE A 110 18.30 -0.64 0.33
N VAL A 111 18.47 -1.95 0.14
CA VAL A 111 19.73 -2.54 -0.31
C VAL A 111 19.92 -2.30 -1.81
N CYS A 112 21.02 -1.65 -2.20
CA CYS A 112 21.36 -1.34 -3.60
C CYS A 112 21.27 -2.56 -4.54
N ALA A 113 21.70 -3.73 -4.07
CA ALA A 113 21.64 -4.97 -4.86
C ALA A 113 20.21 -5.35 -5.29
N ASP A 114 19.19 -4.96 -4.51
CA ASP A 114 17.80 -5.26 -4.83
C ASP A 114 17.18 -4.29 -5.83
N LEU A 115 17.81 -3.13 -6.07
CA LEU A 115 17.37 -2.20 -7.11
C LEU A 115 17.69 -2.76 -8.50
N THR A 116 18.85 -3.40 -8.66
CA THR A 116 19.32 -3.92 -9.95
C THR A 116 18.97 -5.38 -10.19
N ASN A 117 18.79 -6.17 -9.14
CA ASN A 117 18.33 -7.55 -9.27
C ASN A 117 16.82 -7.59 -9.54
N GLU A 118 16.43 -7.80 -10.79
CA GLU A 118 15.02 -7.95 -11.21
C GLU A 118 14.25 -9.03 -10.43
N GLN A 119 14.96 -10.02 -9.86
CA GLN A 119 14.35 -11.09 -9.08
C GLN A 119 14.17 -10.75 -7.60
N ALA A 120 14.70 -9.61 -7.13
CA ALA A 120 14.57 -9.19 -5.74
C ALA A 120 13.11 -8.84 -5.39
N ASP A 121 12.73 -9.04 -4.14
CA ASP A 121 11.37 -8.75 -3.67
C ASP A 121 11.02 -7.26 -3.82
N PHE A 122 12.01 -6.37 -3.72
CA PHE A 122 11.84 -4.94 -3.99
C PHE A 122 11.37 -4.65 -5.43
N ARG A 123 11.75 -5.49 -6.40
CA ARG A 123 11.36 -5.34 -7.81
C ARG A 123 9.97 -5.91 -8.10
N LYS A 124 9.36 -6.61 -7.15
CA LYS A 124 8.04 -7.24 -7.29
C LYS A 124 6.99 -6.44 -6.54
N THR A 125 5.75 -6.53 -6.99
CA THR A 125 4.59 -5.94 -6.30
C THR A 125 3.69 -7.03 -5.78
N THR A 126 3.34 -6.95 -4.50
CA THR A 126 2.37 -7.85 -3.89
C THR A 126 1.02 -7.17 -3.73
N LYS A 127 -0.06 -7.96 -3.74
CA LYS A 127 -1.41 -7.47 -3.41
C LYS A 127 -1.50 -6.80 -2.05
N ARG A 128 -0.71 -7.29 -1.09
CA ARG A 128 -0.62 -6.71 0.26
C ARG A 128 -0.06 -5.29 0.25
N GLU A 129 0.96 -5.04 -0.55
CA GLU A 129 1.52 -3.68 -0.68
C GLU A 129 0.52 -2.74 -1.34
N LEU A 130 -0.13 -3.16 -2.43
CA LEU A 130 -1.17 -2.35 -3.08
C LEU A 130 -2.33 -2.05 -2.13
N TYR A 131 -2.76 -3.03 -1.33
CA TYR A 131 -3.79 -2.84 -0.33
C TYR A 131 -3.41 -1.81 0.74
N PHE A 132 -2.18 -1.87 1.28
CA PHE A 132 -1.73 -0.90 2.29
C PHE A 132 -1.51 0.52 1.73
N LEU A 133 -1.36 0.65 0.42
CA LEU A 133 -1.23 1.93 -0.27
C LEU A 133 -2.59 2.46 -0.77
N ASP A 134 -3.71 1.80 -0.45
CA ASP A 134 -5.06 2.11 -0.95
C ASP A 134 -5.18 2.05 -2.50
N LEU A 135 -4.41 1.17 -3.14
CA LEU A 135 -4.35 0.96 -4.61
C LEU A 135 -5.02 -0.36 -5.04
N ASN A 136 -6.09 -0.72 -4.35
CA ASN A 136 -6.80 -1.98 -4.60
C ASN A 136 -8.31 -1.82 -4.42
N ASN A 137 -8.87 -0.72 -4.93
CA ASN A 137 -10.29 -0.39 -4.76
C ASN A 137 -11.21 -1.44 -5.37
N ARG A 138 -10.78 -2.10 -6.46
CA ARG A 138 -11.54 -3.20 -7.07
C ARG A 138 -11.57 -4.46 -6.19
N GLY A 139 -10.42 -4.82 -5.62
CA GLY A 139 -10.35 -5.94 -4.68
C GLY A 139 -11.16 -5.68 -3.41
N GLU A 140 -11.10 -4.45 -2.90
CA GLU A 140 -11.94 -4.01 -1.80
C GLU A 140 -13.44 -4.05 -2.15
N LEU A 141 -13.82 -3.55 -3.33
CA LEU A 141 -15.20 -3.60 -3.81
C LEU A 141 -15.71 -5.05 -3.86
N ARG A 142 -14.96 -5.97 -4.46
CA ARG A 142 -15.31 -7.40 -4.53
C ARG A 142 -15.49 -8.00 -3.13
N PHE A 143 -14.59 -7.66 -2.21
CA PHE A 143 -14.68 -8.13 -0.82
C PHE A 143 -15.94 -7.62 -0.11
N LEU A 144 -16.28 -6.34 -0.26
CA LEU A 144 -17.47 -5.75 0.34
C LEU A 144 -18.77 -6.31 -0.29
N GLU A 145 -18.82 -6.45 -1.62
CA GLU A 145 -19.97 -7.01 -2.32
C GLU A 145 -20.24 -8.46 -1.94
N ALA A 146 -19.20 -9.25 -1.65
CA ALA A 146 -19.37 -10.62 -1.17
C ALA A 146 -20.26 -10.69 0.09
N PHE A 147 -20.14 -9.73 1.03
CA PHE A 147 -20.99 -9.70 2.23
C PHE A 147 -22.47 -9.49 1.94
N LEU A 148 -22.79 -8.66 0.94
CA LEU A 148 -24.17 -8.48 0.50
C LEU A 148 -24.70 -9.73 -0.21
N ASN A 149 -23.89 -10.30 -1.11
CA ASN A 149 -24.27 -11.46 -1.91
C ASN A 149 -24.53 -12.70 -1.03
N ASP A 150 -23.70 -12.90 -0.01
CA ASP A 150 -23.81 -14.01 0.94
C ASP A 150 -24.85 -13.74 2.05
N LYS A 151 -25.52 -12.57 2.03
CA LYS A 151 -26.51 -12.14 3.04
C LYS A 151 -25.94 -12.15 4.47
N LEU A 152 -24.64 -11.93 4.61
CA LEU A 152 -23.95 -11.90 5.90
C LEU A 152 -24.13 -10.56 6.61
N LEU A 153 -24.33 -9.49 5.84
CA LEU A 153 -24.58 -8.15 6.36
C LEU A 153 -25.54 -7.38 5.44
N PRO A 154 -26.59 -6.72 5.97
CA PRO A 154 -27.43 -5.83 5.18
C PRO A 154 -26.69 -4.55 4.74
N ALA A 155 -27.12 -3.93 3.64
CA ALA A 155 -26.49 -2.75 3.06
C ALA A 155 -26.57 -1.48 3.93
N ASP A 156 -27.57 -1.40 4.80
CA ASP A 156 -27.82 -0.28 5.72
C ASP A 156 -27.09 -0.43 7.07
N VAL A 157 -26.33 -1.51 7.26
CA VAL A 157 -25.59 -1.79 8.49
C VAL A 157 -24.08 -1.53 8.28
N PRO A 158 -23.37 -0.97 9.28
CA PRO A 158 -21.92 -0.80 9.20
C PRO A 158 -21.20 -2.15 9.29
N LEU A 159 -20.05 -2.23 8.63
CA LEU A 159 -19.19 -3.41 8.63
C LEU A 159 -18.18 -3.32 9.78
N ASN A 160 -18.29 -4.26 10.72
CA ASN A 160 -17.28 -4.52 11.75
C ASN A 160 -16.76 -5.95 11.60
N LEU A 161 -15.51 -6.08 11.18
CA LEU A 161 -14.84 -7.35 11.03
C LEU A 161 -13.83 -7.55 12.14
N SER A 162 -13.88 -8.73 12.77
CA SER A 162 -12.88 -9.14 13.74
C SER A 162 -12.29 -10.47 13.32
N PHE A 163 -10.97 -10.54 13.30
CA PHE A 163 -10.20 -11.73 12.92
C PHE A 163 -9.45 -12.22 14.14
N SER A 164 -9.59 -13.50 14.48
CA SER A 164 -8.86 -14.10 15.60
C SER A 164 -8.45 -15.53 15.30
N ASN A 165 -7.70 -16.15 16.21
CA ASN A 165 -7.44 -17.58 16.16
C ASN A 165 -8.74 -18.43 16.26
N LYS A 166 -9.85 -17.85 16.74
CA LYS A 166 -11.16 -18.50 16.80
C LYS A 166 -11.95 -18.38 15.49
N GLY A 167 -11.47 -17.60 14.52
CA GLY A 167 -12.06 -17.45 13.19
C GLY A 167 -12.47 -16.02 12.87
N TYR A 168 -13.38 -15.90 11.90
CA TYR A 168 -13.86 -14.64 11.35
C TYR A 168 -15.21 -14.26 11.98
N TYR A 169 -15.36 -12.99 12.28
CA TYR A 169 -16.56 -12.44 12.91
C TYR A 169 -17.04 -11.22 12.14
N VAL A 170 -18.35 -11.18 11.86
CA VAL A 170 -19.04 -10.03 11.26
C VAL A 170 -20.01 -9.49 12.31
N ASN A 171 -19.82 -8.23 12.70
CA ASN A 171 -20.61 -7.57 13.74
C ASN A 171 -20.76 -8.41 15.02
N GLY A 172 -19.64 -8.99 15.46
CA GLY A 172 -19.55 -9.84 16.65
C GLY A 172 -20.08 -11.28 16.47
N LYS A 173 -20.69 -11.62 15.34
CA LYS A 173 -21.19 -12.96 15.05
C LYS A 173 -20.15 -13.77 14.30
N ARG A 174 -19.84 -14.97 14.80
CA ARG A 174 -18.90 -15.89 14.14
C ARG A 174 -19.48 -16.37 12.81
N MET A 175 -18.67 -16.33 11.75
CA MET A 175 -19.03 -16.90 10.45
C MET A 175 -19.07 -18.44 10.51
N SER A 176 -19.83 -19.06 9.61
CA SER A 176 -19.73 -20.51 9.40
C SER A 176 -18.34 -20.89 8.88
N ALA A 177 -17.96 -22.17 9.00
CA ALA A 177 -16.67 -22.65 8.50
C ALA A 177 -16.50 -22.38 6.99
N GLU A 178 -17.54 -22.66 6.21
CA GLU A 178 -17.58 -22.41 4.76
C GLU A 178 -17.35 -20.93 4.41
N HIS A 179 -18.07 -20.02 5.07
CA HIS A 179 -17.84 -18.59 4.88
C HIS A 179 -16.45 -18.18 5.34
N ALA A 180 -15.97 -18.65 6.49
CA ALA A 180 -14.63 -18.32 6.97
C ALA A 180 -13.53 -18.73 5.96
N GLU A 181 -13.66 -19.89 5.33
CA GLU A 181 -12.73 -20.36 4.29
C GLU A 181 -12.82 -19.51 3.02
N LYS A 182 -14.04 -19.22 2.54
CA LYS A 182 -14.27 -18.34 1.39
C LYS A 182 -13.63 -16.97 1.59
N TYR A 183 -13.86 -16.33 2.73
CA TYR A 183 -13.35 -14.99 3.00
C TYR A 183 -11.84 -14.98 3.28
N ALA A 184 -11.28 -16.06 3.85
CA ALA A 184 -9.83 -16.23 3.91
C ALA A 184 -9.21 -16.25 2.51
N ALA A 185 -9.83 -16.98 1.57
CA ALA A 185 -9.38 -17.00 0.18
C ALA A 185 -9.48 -15.62 -0.50
N ILE A 186 -10.60 -14.91 -0.33
CA ILE A 186 -10.77 -13.55 -0.89
C ILE A 186 -9.72 -12.59 -0.29
N CYS A 187 -9.48 -12.62 1.03
CA CYS A 187 -8.48 -11.75 1.65
C CYS A 187 -7.06 -12.08 1.17
N LEU A 188 -6.74 -13.35 0.98
CA LEU A 188 -5.44 -13.74 0.43
C LEU A 188 -5.29 -13.27 -1.02
N GLU A 189 -6.32 -13.45 -1.84
CA GLU A 189 -6.34 -13.07 -3.25
C GLU A 189 -6.28 -11.55 -3.44
N GLU A 190 -7.09 -10.79 -2.72
CA GLU A 190 -7.24 -9.35 -2.92
C GLU A 190 -6.30 -8.53 -2.05
N PHE A 191 -6.00 -8.97 -0.83
CA PHE A 191 -5.20 -8.20 0.12
C PHE A 191 -3.84 -8.85 0.42
N GLY A 192 -3.51 -9.98 -0.21
CA GLY A 192 -2.24 -10.68 -0.02
C GLY A 192 -2.00 -11.14 1.43
N THR A 193 -3.07 -11.28 2.23
CA THR A 193 -2.97 -11.63 3.64
C THR A 193 -4.14 -12.48 4.09
N ASP A 194 -3.82 -13.58 4.78
CA ASP A 194 -4.78 -14.29 5.61
C ASP A 194 -4.78 -13.62 7.01
N TYR A 195 -5.90 -13.02 7.37
CA TYR A 195 -6.11 -12.38 8.68
C TYR A 195 -6.36 -13.39 9.81
N LYS A 196 -6.53 -14.69 9.50
CA LYS A 196 -6.72 -15.73 10.50
C LYS A 196 -5.55 -15.79 11.48
N GLY A 197 -5.87 -15.77 12.78
CA GLY A 197 -4.86 -15.85 13.84
C GLY A 197 -4.06 -14.56 14.08
N ARG A 198 -4.28 -13.48 13.33
CA ARG A 198 -3.56 -12.21 13.51
C ARG A 198 -4.12 -11.32 14.63
N ASN A 199 -5.28 -11.67 15.20
CA ASN A 199 -5.97 -10.86 16.21
C ASN A 199 -6.18 -9.41 15.75
N GLU A 200 -6.52 -9.24 14.47
CA GLU A 200 -6.73 -7.94 13.85
C GLU A 200 -8.22 -7.57 13.84
N LYS A 201 -8.50 -6.28 13.79
CA LYS A 201 -9.85 -5.74 13.69
C LYS A 201 -9.90 -4.76 12.54
N MET A 202 -10.90 -4.90 11.69
CA MET A 202 -11.18 -3.97 10.61
C MET A 202 -12.53 -3.32 10.89
N GLU A 203 -12.49 -2.06 11.30
CA GLU A 203 -13.66 -1.23 11.52
C GLU A 203 -13.68 -0.13 10.47
N LYS A 204 -14.78 -0.04 9.71
CA LYS A 204 -14.99 1.10 8.82
C LYS A 204 -16.01 2.06 9.45
N GLY A 205 -15.46 3.00 10.22
CA GLY A 205 -16.03 4.27 10.72
C GLY A 205 -17.31 4.20 11.59
N PRO A 206 -17.64 5.31 12.28
CA PRO A 206 -18.87 5.41 13.05
C PRO A 206 -20.10 5.72 12.17
N LEU A 207 -21.27 5.34 12.68
CA LEU A 207 -22.58 5.72 12.14
C LEU A 207 -22.81 7.25 12.21
N PRO A 208 -23.68 7.84 11.36
CA PRO A 208 -24.58 7.21 10.36
C PRO A 208 -24.02 7.17 8.92
N GLU A 209 -22.76 7.55 8.73
CA GLU A 209 -22.22 7.83 7.39
C GLU A 209 -21.58 6.62 6.71
N ASN A 210 -21.25 5.56 7.46
CA ASN A 210 -20.39 4.48 6.96
C ASN A 210 -21.07 3.08 6.87
N THR A 211 -22.22 2.99 6.18
CA THR A 211 -22.88 1.68 5.95
C THR A 211 -22.22 0.91 4.81
N LEU A 212 -22.35 -0.43 4.80
CA LEU A 212 -21.79 -1.29 3.76
C LEU A 212 -22.20 -0.85 2.34
N GLY A 213 -23.49 -0.54 2.14
CA GLY A 213 -24.02 -0.09 0.86
C GLY A 213 -23.45 1.26 0.42
N LYS A 214 -23.24 2.21 1.35
CA LYS A 214 -22.62 3.51 1.05
C LYS A 214 -21.15 3.34 0.63
N GLN A 215 -20.40 2.46 1.30
CA GLN A 215 -19.01 2.17 0.93
C GLN A 215 -18.91 1.56 -0.48
N ILE A 216 -19.75 0.58 -0.78
CA ILE A 216 -19.83 -0.03 -2.11
C ILE A 216 -20.18 1.01 -3.17
N ALA A 217 -21.16 1.87 -2.92
CA ALA A 217 -21.56 2.92 -3.84
C ALA A 217 -20.43 3.95 -4.08
N ALA A 218 -19.71 4.34 -3.02
CA ALA A 218 -18.57 5.24 -3.12
C ALA A 218 -17.44 4.64 -3.96
N LEU A 219 -17.06 3.38 -3.70
CA LEU A 219 -16.03 2.69 -4.48
C LEU A 219 -16.42 2.54 -5.95
N LYS A 220 -17.66 2.14 -6.25
CA LYS A 220 -18.16 2.06 -7.62
C LYS A 220 -18.08 3.42 -8.34
N THR A 221 -18.48 4.48 -7.65
CA THR A 221 -18.42 5.84 -8.22
C THR A 221 -16.99 6.24 -8.53
N ALA A 222 -16.06 6.00 -7.61
CA ALA A 222 -14.64 6.32 -7.79
C ALA A 222 -14.01 5.51 -8.93
N ILE A 223 -14.25 4.19 -8.98
CA ILE A 223 -13.74 3.32 -10.05
C ILE A 223 -14.27 3.76 -11.41
N ASN A 224 -15.58 4.00 -11.53
CA ASN A 224 -16.20 4.42 -12.80
C ASN A 224 -15.68 5.79 -13.29
N ALA A 225 -15.37 6.70 -12.37
CA ALA A 225 -14.79 8.00 -12.72
C ALA A 225 -13.37 7.89 -13.32
N THR A 226 -12.70 6.76 -13.10
CA THR A 226 -11.35 6.49 -13.63
C THR A 226 -11.38 5.88 -15.05
N GLU A 227 -12.54 5.41 -15.49
CA GLU A 227 -12.73 4.75 -16.79
C GLU A 227 -13.27 5.68 -17.90
N GLN A 228 -13.53 6.95 -17.57
CA GLN A 228 -14.00 8.01 -18.46
C GLN A 228 -12.84 8.86 -18.99
#